data_AF-A0A9E3AFX4-F1
#
_entry.id   AF-A0A9E3AFX4-F1
#
_cell.length_a   1.000
_cell.length_b   1.000
_cell.length_c   1.000
_cell.angle_alpha   90.00
_cell.angle_beta   90.00
_cell.angle_gamma   90.00
#
_symmetry.space_group_name_H-M   'P 1'
#
loop_
_entity.id
_entity.type
_entity.pdbx_description
1 polymer ?
#
loop_
_entity_poly.entity_id
_entity_poly.type
_entity_poly.pdbx_seq_one_letter_code
_entity_poly.pdbx_strand_id
1 'polypeptide(L)'
;MTLVAIAALIGCQGVGHSAPSQLQLTVSDSGTGKGTVTSNPAGVNCGSTCVGSFTAGTTVVLTAVPAANATFNGWSGACSGTGSCTVVLSASTTVTATFSASTAVQLSVSLAGHGSGTVTSSPSGINCPQSCTAGFPGGTQVILTARPAAGFPFAGWSGACSGTGTSCTLTVKAASSATATFNGSVALLNHIVFMAQENRSFDHYFGALREYWAQNGFADQPFDGLAQFNIPAGAIPTNPGCDPSSPPPNNCNAGAPGSTPVPSFHLLTQCIENPSPSWNESHVDRNLSNQISATATMDGFVETAADNSRRNASQGYTDFNGYRAMGYYDGTDLNYYYAMASNFATSDRWFSPVMSRTQPNRMYLAAATSQGHVYPPQPNSFLSAPTIFQELQNAGLSWKIYVNSASTGCSDTDSACLANFSEITWFTFGQQLKANPSLVAQHVQSITQYRFDAANGTLPNVALIEPAYGAALDEHPTVVPTGSPTEIQAGAGYVSTLINTLMNGPSWKDSAFILTWDEAGGLYDHVAPFNGDQSVPAPPNPDGIPPNDM
;
A
#
# COMPACT_ATOMS: atom_id res chain seq x y z
N MET A 1 55.66 8.63 59.58
CA MET A 1 54.63 8.64 60.63
C MET A 1 54.59 10.05 61.19
N THR A 2 53.66 10.87 60.71
CA THR A 2 53.68 12.32 60.91
C THR A 2 52.77 12.67 62.08
N LEU A 3 53.36 13.30 63.10
CA LEU A 3 52.69 13.85 64.28
C LEU A 3 53.41 15.16 64.62
N VAL A 4 52.78 16.31 64.37
CA VAL A 4 53.19 17.66 64.81
C VAL A 4 51.89 18.47 64.92
N ALA A 5 51.37 18.70 66.13
CA ALA A 5 51.66 19.75 67.12
C ALA A 5 50.81 21.03 66.93
N ILE A 6 50.16 21.39 68.04
CA ILE A 6 49.29 22.53 68.28
C ILE A 6 50.12 23.82 68.42
N ALA A 7 49.64 24.94 67.87
CA ALA A 7 49.99 26.29 68.32
C ALA A 7 48.75 27.20 68.30
N ALA A 8 48.67 28.06 69.31
CA ALA A 8 47.48 28.69 69.85
C ALA A 8 47.04 30.00 69.17
N LEU A 9 45.80 30.38 69.52
CA LEU A 9 45.05 31.57 69.16
C LEU A 9 45.74 32.90 69.47
N ILE A 10 45.52 33.88 68.58
CA ILE A 10 45.35 35.29 68.93
C ILE A 10 44.08 35.78 68.23
N GLY A 11 43.12 36.27 69.01
CA GLY A 11 41.83 36.74 68.52
C GLY A 11 41.88 38.15 67.89
N CYS A 12 40.98 38.38 66.95
CA CYS A 12 40.50 39.70 66.58
C CYS A 12 38.96 39.70 66.60
N GLN A 13 38.42 40.74 67.20
CA GLN A 13 36.99 40.91 67.51
C GLN A 13 36.12 41.07 66.26
N GLY A 14 34.91 40.55 66.34
CA GLY A 14 33.92 40.58 65.28
C GLY A 14 33.30 41.96 65.06
N VAL A 15 33.10 42.29 63.79
CA VAL A 15 32.04 43.19 63.34
C VAL A 15 30.88 42.33 62.87
N GLY A 16 29.85 42.21 63.70
CA GLY A 16 28.62 41.51 63.33
C GLY A 16 27.89 42.28 62.23
N HIS A 17 28.01 41.82 60.99
CA HIS A 17 26.98 42.10 59.98
C HIS A 17 25.86 41.10 60.23
N SER A 18 24.70 41.59 60.68
CA SER A 18 23.48 40.80 60.73
C SER A 18 23.20 40.25 59.33
N ALA A 19 23.14 38.92 59.20
CA ALA A 19 22.69 38.29 57.96
C ALA A 19 21.32 38.87 57.59
N PRO A 20 21.07 39.22 56.31
CA PRO A 20 19.79 39.78 55.90
C PRO A 20 18.65 38.81 56.25
N SER A 21 17.58 39.36 56.83
CA SER A 21 16.38 38.60 57.19
C SER A 21 15.83 37.86 55.97
N GLN A 22 15.72 36.54 56.08
CA GLN A 22 15.02 35.69 55.11
C GLN A 22 13.54 35.64 55.47
N LEU A 23 12.67 35.81 54.47
CA LEU A 23 11.22 35.75 54.58
C LEU A 23 10.68 34.62 53.71
N GLN A 24 9.62 33.98 54.18
CA GLN A 24 8.97 32.88 53.48
C GLN A 24 7.81 33.37 52.63
N LEU A 25 7.80 32.97 51.35
CA LEU A 25 6.64 33.07 50.47
C LEU A 25 6.02 31.68 50.34
N THR A 26 4.85 31.49 50.95
CA THR A 26 4.04 30.29 50.76
C THR A 26 3.12 30.49 49.58
N VAL A 27 3.18 29.61 48.59
CA VAL A 27 2.20 29.55 47.51
C VAL A 27 1.30 28.34 47.77
N SER A 28 -0.01 28.56 47.82
CA SER A 28 -1.01 27.50 47.97
C SER A 28 -1.92 27.41 46.75
N ASP A 29 -2.14 26.20 46.27
CA ASP A 29 -3.14 25.95 45.22
C ASP A 29 -4.51 25.69 45.86
N SER A 30 -5.56 26.25 45.26
CA SER A 30 -6.95 26.08 45.69
C SER A 30 -7.89 25.83 44.51
N GLY A 31 -9.12 25.38 44.81
CA GLY A 31 -10.14 25.05 43.81
C GLY A 31 -10.15 23.58 43.40
N THR A 32 -10.94 23.25 42.37
CA THR A 32 -11.16 21.87 41.92
C THR A 32 -10.18 21.42 40.84
N GLY A 33 -9.43 22.35 40.25
CA GLY A 33 -8.43 22.10 39.20
C GLY A 33 -7.01 21.96 39.75
N LYS A 34 -6.06 21.72 38.85
CA LYS A 34 -4.61 21.67 39.15
C LYS A 34 -3.86 22.65 38.27
N GLY A 35 -2.66 23.03 38.68
CA GLY A 35 -1.73 23.83 37.88
C GLY A 35 -0.35 23.83 38.50
N THR A 36 0.54 24.64 37.95
CA THR A 36 1.90 24.87 38.46
C THR A 36 2.12 26.37 38.61
N VAL A 37 2.74 26.79 39.71
CA VAL A 37 3.16 28.16 39.96
C VAL A 37 4.68 28.23 39.99
N THR A 38 5.26 29.19 39.26
CA THR A 38 6.70 29.48 39.24
C THR A 38 6.99 30.93 39.67
N SER A 39 8.19 31.21 40.19
CA SER A 39 8.64 32.56 40.57
C SER A 39 9.86 33.09 39.82
N ASN A 40 9.95 34.42 39.71
CA ASN A 40 11.17 35.16 39.38
C ASN A 40 11.42 36.27 40.42
N PRO A 41 12.56 36.30 41.16
CA PRO A 41 13.66 35.33 41.14
C PRO A 41 13.24 33.89 41.46
N ALA A 42 14.05 32.91 41.02
CA ALA A 42 13.74 31.50 41.21
C ALA A 42 13.71 31.13 42.70
N GLY A 43 12.68 30.39 43.11
CA GLY A 43 12.49 29.98 44.51
C GLY A 43 11.17 29.26 44.77
N VAL A 44 10.18 29.43 43.89
CA VAL A 44 8.90 28.69 43.86
C VAL A 44 8.78 27.99 42.51
N ASN A 45 8.50 26.68 42.52
CA ASN A 45 8.13 25.88 41.35
C ASN A 45 7.35 24.64 41.83
N CYS A 46 6.03 24.76 41.95
CA CYS A 46 5.21 23.68 42.50
C CYS A 46 3.76 23.75 42.02
N GLY A 47 3.06 22.60 42.06
CA GLY A 47 1.63 22.48 41.74
C GLY A 47 0.75 22.07 42.93
N SER A 48 1.22 22.38 44.13
CA SER A 48 0.54 22.24 45.42
C SER A 48 1.16 23.24 46.39
N THR A 49 0.78 23.23 47.67
CA THR A 49 1.35 24.16 48.64
C THR A 49 2.87 24.00 48.76
N CYS A 50 3.64 25.04 48.44
CA CYS A 50 5.09 25.07 48.62
C CYS A 50 5.59 26.41 49.13
N VAL A 51 6.82 26.43 49.63
CA VAL A 51 7.44 27.59 50.29
C VAL A 51 8.77 27.92 49.62
N GLY A 52 8.95 29.18 49.22
CA GLY A 52 10.23 29.74 48.79
C GLY A 52 10.80 30.72 49.82
N SER A 53 12.12 30.75 50.00
CA SER A 53 12.81 31.69 50.91
C SER A 53 13.50 32.80 50.12
N PHE A 54 13.20 34.05 50.46
CA PHE A 54 13.77 35.22 49.78
C PHE A 54 14.24 36.27 50.80
N THR A 55 15.19 37.10 50.42
CA THR A 55 15.65 38.23 51.27
C THR A 55 14.54 39.26 51.46
N ALA A 56 14.40 39.82 52.66
CA ALA A 56 13.44 40.90 52.94
C ALA A 56 13.61 42.08 51.97
N GLY A 57 12.48 42.61 51.48
CA GLY A 57 12.40 43.65 50.45
C GLY A 57 12.43 43.14 49.00
N THR A 58 12.65 41.84 48.76
CA THR A 58 12.66 41.27 47.40
C THR A 58 11.29 41.38 46.74
N THR A 59 11.28 41.82 45.48
CA THR A 59 10.10 41.75 44.61
C THR A 59 10.09 40.41 43.88
N VAL A 60 9.04 39.61 44.07
CA VAL A 60 8.86 38.28 43.45
C VAL A 60 7.67 38.33 42.50
N VAL A 61 7.87 37.88 41.26
CA VAL A 61 6.82 37.74 40.25
C VAL A 61 6.44 36.27 40.11
N LEU A 62 5.18 35.94 40.36
CA LEU A 62 4.57 34.62 40.25
C LEU A 62 3.81 34.47 38.92
N THR A 63 4.00 33.33 38.28
CA THR A 63 3.29 32.94 37.04
C THR A 63 2.59 31.60 37.27
N ALA A 64 1.30 31.51 36.95
CA ALA A 64 0.51 30.30 37.04
C ALA A 64 0.29 29.68 35.65
N VAL A 65 0.43 28.36 35.56
CA VAL A 65 0.13 27.57 34.36
C VAL A 65 -0.88 26.49 34.77
N PRO A 66 -2.14 26.53 34.29
CA PRO A 66 -3.11 25.46 34.54
C PRO A 66 -2.61 24.11 34.00
N ALA A 67 -2.95 23.02 34.69
CA ALA A 67 -2.75 21.67 34.17
C ALA A 67 -3.75 21.37 33.04
N ALA A 68 -3.53 20.27 32.31
CA ALA A 68 -4.50 19.80 31.32
C ALA A 68 -5.89 19.64 31.97
N ASN A 69 -6.93 20.16 31.31
CA ASN A 69 -8.32 20.17 31.80
C ASN A 69 -8.55 21.04 33.05
N ALA A 70 -7.75 22.09 33.27
CA ALA A 70 -8.00 23.08 34.31
C ALA A 70 -7.93 24.52 33.76
N THR A 71 -8.61 25.44 34.43
CA THR A 71 -8.53 26.89 34.18
C THR A 71 -7.93 27.60 35.39
N PHE A 72 -7.08 28.59 35.17
CA PHE A 72 -6.61 29.48 36.23
C PHE A 72 -7.62 30.60 36.42
N ASN A 73 -8.21 30.68 37.61
CA ASN A 73 -9.27 31.64 37.91
C ASN A 73 -8.72 32.95 38.50
N GLY A 74 -7.49 32.95 39.02
CA GLY A 74 -6.84 34.13 39.57
C GLY A 74 -6.13 33.90 40.91
N TRP A 75 -5.48 34.96 41.36
CA TRP A 75 -4.73 35.03 42.62
C TRP A 75 -5.57 35.61 43.76
N SER A 76 -5.27 35.18 44.99
CA SER A 76 -5.75 35.81 46.22
C SER A 76 -4.68 35.79 47.33
N GLY A 77 -4.89 36.55 48.41
CA GLY A 77 -3.92 36.71 49.50
C GLY A 77 -3.04 37.95 49.29
N ALA A 78 -1.73 37.79 49.23
CA ALA A 78 -0.77 38.89 49.10
C ALA A 78 -0.80 39.62 47.74
N CYS A 79 -1.52 39.07 46.76
CA CYS A 79 -1.79 39.68 45.45
C CYS A 79 -3.16 39.22 44.93
N SER A 80 -3.65 39.88 43.87
CA SER A 80 -4.92 39.56 43.22
C SER A 80 -4.85 39.76 41.71
N GLY A 81 -5.86 39.26 40.99
CA GLY A 81 -5.98 39.37 39.54
C GLY A 81 -5.73 38.07 38.79
N THR A 82 -5.77 38.10 37.46
CA THR A 82 -5.67 36.93 36.57
C THR A 82 -4.40 36.89 35.71
N GLY A 83 -3.60 37.96 35.74
CA GLY A 83 -2.28 38.03 35.09
C GLY A 83 -1.16 37.47 35.97
N SER A 84 0.08 37.88 35.73
CA SER A 84 1.18 37.62 36.67
C SER A 84 0.93 38.33 38.01
N CYS A 85 1.34 37.69 39.11
CA CYS A 85 1.19 38.24 40.46
C CYS A 85 2.54 38.75 40.97
N THR A 86 2.62 40.01 41.39
CA THR A 86 3.85 40.61 41.93
C THR A 86 3.70 40.87 43.42
N VAL A 87 4.65 40.39 44.22
CA VAL A 87 4.66 40.53 45.68
C VAL A 87 5.99 41.13 46.14
N VAL A 88 5.95 42.16 46.99
CA VAL A 88 7.13 42.67 47.69
C VAL A 88 7.16 42.08 49.10
N LEU A 89 8.19 41.28 49.40
CA LEU A 89 8.28 40.55 50.66
C LEU A 89 8.79 41.47 51.79
N SER A 90 7.88 42.13 52.51
CA SER A 90 8.18 42.88 53.74
C SER A 90 7.94 42.05 55.02
N ALA A 91 7.19 40.96 54.93
CA ALA A 91 7.01 39.92 55.94
C ALA A 91 6.76 38.56 55.24
N SER A 92 6.89 37.44 55.97
CA SER A 92 6.50 36.13 55.44
C SER A 92 5.01 36.13 55.09
N THR A 93 4.66 35.73 53.87
CA THR A 93 3.31 35.91 53.34
C THR A 93 2.83 34.70 52.54
N THR A 94 1.53 34.63 52.29
CA THR A 94 0.90 33.57 51.51
C THR A 94 0.18 34.13 50.29
N VAL A 95 0.39 33.51 49.14
CA VAL A 95 -0.35 33.75 47.89
C VAL A 95 -1.09 32.48 47.52
N THR A 96 -2.37 32.61 47.17
CA THR A 96 -3.17 31.48 46.69
C THR A 96 -3.42 31.58 45.19
N ALA A 97 -3.08 30.53 44.44
CA ALA A 97 -3.51 30.34 43.06
C ALA A 97 -4.81 29.52 43.05
N THR A 98 -5.83 29.98 42.33
CA THR A 98 -7.10 29.22 42.22
C THR A 98 -7.22 28.58 40.84
N PHE A 99 -7.37 27.26 40.80
CA PHE A 99 -7.64 26.51 39.57
C PHE A 99 -9.01 25.82 39.64
N SER A 100 -9.78 25.85 38.56
CA SER A 100 -11.03 25.07 38.42
C SER A 100 -10.85 23.92 37.45
N ALA A 101 -11.40 22.75 37.79
CA ALA A 101 -11.50 21.64 36.86
C ALA A 101 -12.44 22.04 35.71
N SER A 102 -11.98 21.85 34.48
CA SER A 102 -12.78 21.96 33.27
C SER A 102 -13.07 20.57 32.73
N THR A 103 -14.28 20.33 32.25
CA THR A 103 -14.57 19.16 31.44
C THR A 103 -13.73 19.21 30.17
N ALA A 104 -12.96 18.15 29.92
CA ALA A 104 -12.23 17.98 28.69
C ALA A 104 -13.22 17.80 27.53
N VAL A 105 -13.07 18.61 26.49
CA VAL A 105 -13.78 18.48 25.24
C VAL A 105 -12.82 17.87 24.22
N GLN A 106 -13.26 16.81 23.55
CA GLN A 106 -12.40 16.09 22.62
C GLN A 106 -12.24 16.82 21.28
N LEU A 107 -11.01 16.85 20.78
CA LEU A 107 -10.67 17.20 19.41
C LEU A 107 -9.97 15.99 18.78
N SER A 108 -10.45 15.54 17.63
CA SER A 108 -9.80 14.53 16.80
C SER A 108 -9.32 15.13 15.48
N VAL A 109 -8.23 14.57 14.95
CA VAL A 109 -7.68 14.92 13.65
C VAL A 109 -7.62 13.67 12.77
N SER A 110 -8.19 13.72 11.57
CA SER A 110 -7.96 12.70 10.54
C SER A 110 -6.96 13.22 9.51
N LEU A 111 -6.07 12.33 9.05
CA LEU A 111 -5.24 12.58 7.87
C LEU A 111 -5.96 11.98 6.66
N ALA A 112 -6.04 12.72 5.57
CA ALA A 112 -6.73 12.30 4.35
C ALA A 112 -5.91 12.60 3.10
N GLY A 113 -6.40 12.10 1.96
CA GLY A 113 -5.76 12.23 0.66
C GLY A 113 -4.74 11.11 0.41
N HIS A 114 -4.07 11.20 -0.74
CA HIS A 114 -3.12 10.19 -1.23
C HIS A 114 -1.66 10.54 -0.93
N GLY A 115 -1.44 11.55 -0.09
CA GLY A 115 -0.12 12.00 0.33
C GLY A 115 0.14 11.77 1.81
N SER A 116 1.38 12.01 2.23
CA SER A 116 1.81 11.86 3.62
C SER A 116 2.14 13.20 4.27
N GLY A 117 1.95 13.28 5.58
CA GLY A 117 2.25 14.46 6.39
C GLY A 117 1.93 14.23 7.86
N THR A 118 2.26 15.21 8.70
CA THR A 118 1.96 15.19 10.13
C THR A 118 1.12 16.39 10.54
N VAL A 119 0.43 16.28 11.68
CA VAL A 119 -0.30 17.39 12.30
C VAL A 119 0.01 17.46 13.79
N THR A 120 0.36 18.65 14.28
CA THR A 120 0.55 18.93 15.71
C THR A 120 -0.40 20.03 16.19
N SER A 121 -0.64 20.10 17.51
CA SER A 121 -1.45 21.16 18.12
C SER A 121 -0.66 22.07 19.07
N SER A 122 -1.11 23.31 19.20
CA SER A 122 -0.80 24.23 20.32
C SER A 122 -2.09 24.75 20.95
N PRO A 123 -2.37 24.53 22.25
CA PRO A 123 -1.57 23.75 23.21
C PRO A 123 -1.32 22.30 22.77
N SER A 124 -0.25 21.69 23.29
CA SER A 124 0.14 20.32 22.91
C SER A 124 -0.92 19.30 23.31
N GLY A 125 -1.15 18.31 22.44
CA GLY A 125 -2.12 17.24 22.65
C GLY A 125 -2.29 16.35 21.43
N ILE A 126 -2.28 16.94 20.23
CA ILE A 126 -2.32 16.23 18.94
C ILE A 126 -0.90 16.10 18.38
N ASN A 127 -0.56 14.90 17.90
CA ASN A 127 0.66 14.58 17.16
C ASN A 127 0.37 13.42 16.18
N CYS A 128 -0.33 13.71 15.08
CA CYS A 128 -0.65 12.73 14.05
C CYS A 128 0.57 12.36 13.19
N PRO A 129 0.71 11.09 12.76
CA PRO A 129 -0.26 9.99 12.91
C PRO A 129 -0.24 9.24 14.26
N GLN A 130 0.71 9.52 15.16
CA GLN A 130 0.92 8.73 16.38
C GLN A 130 -0.19 8.89 17.43
N SER A 131 -0.70 10.11 17.61
CA SER A 131 -1.77 10.44 18.57
C SER A 131 -2.65 11.55 18.00
N CYS A 132 -3.74 11.14 17.37
CA CYS A 132 -4.62 12.03 16.62
C CYS A 132 -5.84 12.56 17.40
N THR A 133 -5.94 12.26 18.69
CA THR A 133 -7.08 12.65 19.51
C THR A 133 -6.60 13.17 20.86
N ALA A 134 -7.13 14.31 21.31
CA ALA A 134 -6.80 14.90 22.60
C ALA A 134 -7.99 15.65 23.22
N GLY A 135 -8.00 15.73 24.56
CA GLY A 135 -8.97 16.54 25.31
C GLY A 135 -8.40 17.91 25.63
N PHE A 136 -9.19 18.95 25.42
CA PHE A 136 -8.86 20.34 25.76
C PHE A 136 -9.94 20.94 26.66
N PRO A 137 -9.63 21.88 27.57
CA PRO A 137 -10.66 22.63 28.30
C PRO A 137 -11.66 23.29 27.33
N GLY A 138 -12.95 23.28 27.67
CA GLY A 138 -13.99 23.92 26.85
C GLY A 138 -13.70 25.41 26.65
N GLY A 139 -13.77 25.88 25.40
CA GLY A 139 -13.44 27.24 25.00
C GLY A 139 -11.95 27.50 24.71
N THR A 140 -11.09 26.49 24.83
CA THR A 140 -9.66 26.62 24.47
C THR A 140 -9.51 26.90 22.98
N GLN A 141 -8.68 27.89 22.64
CA GLN A 141 -8.23 28.10 21.28
C GLN A 141 -7.06 27.14 20.98
N VAL A 142 -7.21 26.31 19.96
CA VAL A 142 -6.20 25.33 19.50
C VAL A 142 -5.74 25.72 18.11
N ILE A 143 -4.43 25.75 17.90
CA ILE A 143 -3.79 25.92 16.60
C ILE A 143 -3.30 24.55 16.14
N LEU A 144 -3.88 24.02 15.08
CA LEU A 144 -3.39 22.85 14.36
C LEU A 144 -2.37 23.28 13.30
N THR A 145 -1.24 22.58 13.22
CA THR A 145 -0.19 22.83 12.22
C THR A 145 0.09 21.56 11.45
N ALA A 146 -0.19 21.59 10.15
CA ALA A 146 0.13 20.54 9.20
C ALA A 146 1.56 20.72 8.66
N ARG A 147 2.29 19.62 8.56
CA ARG A 147 3.62 19.57 7.94
C ARG A 147 3.63 18.49 6.84
N PRO A 148 3.53 18.89 5.56
CA PRO A 148 3.73 18.01 4.42
C PRO A 148 5.01 17.19 4.50
N ALA A 149 4.94 15.91 4.16
CA ALA A 149 6.13 15.17 3.78
C ALA A 149 6.61 15.65 2.39
N ALA A 150 7.89 15.41 2.08
CA ALA A 150 8.46 15.80 0.80
C ALA A 150 7.66 15.17 -0.36
N GLY A 151 7.31 15.98 -1.36
CA GLY A 151 6.48 15.55 -2.50
C GLY A 151 4.98 15.61 -2.26
N PHE A 152 4.48 15.64 -1.02
CA PHE A 152 3.05 15.52 -0.74
C PHE A 152 2.43 16.84 -0.27
N PRO A 153 2.12 17.80 -1.17
CA PRO A 153 1.62 19.11 -0.78
C PRO A 153 0.37 19.02 0.11
N PHE A 154 0.30 19.92 1.09
CA PHE A 154 -0.91 20.12 1.87
C PHE A 154 -2.00 20.69 0.97
N ALA A 155 -3.12 19.98 0.85
CA ALA A 155 -4.25 20.39 0.02
C ALA A 155 -5.21 21.30 0.78
N GLY A 156 -5.41 21.05 2.08
CA GLY A 156 -6.27 21.89 2.92
C GLY A 156 -6.90 21.17 4.10
N TRP A 157 -7.62 21.96 4.90
CA TRP A 157 -8.39 21.52 6.04
C TRP A 157 -9.88 21.37 5.71
N SER A 158 -10.55 20.42 6.37
CA SER A 158 -12.02 20.33 6.43
C SER A 158 -12.51 19.92 7.83
N GLY A 159 -13.83 19.90 8.04
CA GLY A 159 -14.47 19.63 9.33
C GLY A 159 -14.51 20.87 10.24
N ALA A 160 -14.02 20.74 11.47
CA ALA A 160 -13.92 21.83 12.44
C ALA A 160 -12.84 22.88 12.09
N CYS A 161 -12.06 22.61 11.04
CA CYS A 161 -11.08 23.50 10.43
C CYS A 161 -11.41 23.70 8.94
N SER A 162 -10.93 24.79 8.36
CA SER A 162 -11.10 25.09 6.93
C SER A 162 -9.94 25.92 6.38
N GLY A 163 -9.67 25.79 5.09
CA GLY A 163 -8.69 26.61 4.36
C GLY A 163 -7.47 25.84 3.89
N THR A 164 -6.64 26.48 3.08
CA THR A 164 -5.48 25.87 2.40
C THR A 164 -4.14 26.16 3.10
N GLY A 165 -4.14 27.02 4.11
CA GLY A 165 -2.95 27.30 4.92
C GLY A 165 -2.57 26.11 5.82
N THR A 166 -1.28 25.87 6.02
CA THR A 166 -0.79 24.78 6.88
C THR A 166 -1.14 24.96 8.36
N SER A 167 -1.54 26.16 8.80
CA SER A 167 -2.06 26.39 10.15
C SER A 167 -3.56 26.64 10.12
N CYS A 168 -4.29 26.00 11.04
CA CYS A 168 -5.69 26.27 11.32
C CYS A 168 -5.88 26.62 12.80
N THR A 169 -6.62 27.68 13.11
CA THR A 169 -6.99 28.04 14.48
C THR A 169 -8.48 27.79 14.70
N LEU A 170 -8.83 27.02 15.74
CA LEU A 170 -10.20 26.73 16.12
C LEU A 170 -10.42 26.89 17.63
N THR A 171 -11.68 27.01 18.06
CA THR A 171 -12.05 27.04 19.49
C THR A 171 -12.84 25.79 19.84
N VAL A 172 -12.33 24.98 20.77
CA VAL A 172 -12.93 23.69 21.13
C VAL A 172 -14.09 23.91 22.11
N LYS A 173 -15.32 24.04 21.59
CA LYS A 173 -16.54 24.25 22.41
C LYS A 173 -17.35 22.96 22.65
N ALA A 174 -17.28 22.02 21.72
CA ALA A 174 -17.91 20.71 21.76
C ALA A 174 -17.01 19.70 21.06
N ALA A 175 -17.29 18.39 21.22
CA ALA A 175 -16.52 17.36 20.55
C ALA A 175 -16.48 17.62 19.02
N SER A 176 -15.29 17.70 18.46
CA SER A 176 -15.06 18.19 17.10
C SER A 176 -14.00 17.34 16.39
N SER A 177 -14.11 17.23 15.07
CA SER A 177 -13.09 16.58 14.23
C SER A 177 -12.61 17.53 13.13
N ALA A 178 -11.30 17.58 12.90
CA ALA A 178 -10.69 18.28 11.77
C ALA A 178 -9.99 17.27 10.85
N THR A 179 -9.97 17.54 9.56
CA THR A 179 -9.29 16.69 8.57
C THR A 179 -8.20 17.48 7.88
N ALA A 180 -6.98 16.95 7.86
CA ALA A 180 -5.84 17.48 7.13
C ALA A 180 -5.63 16.65 5.85
N THR A 181 -5.79 17.26 4.69
CA THR A 181 -5.64 16.55 3.41
C THR A 181 -4.26 16.81 2.82
N PHE A 182 -3.52 15.76 2.49
CA PHE A 182 -2.26 15.80 1.76
C PHE A 182 -2.44 15.08 0.42
N ASN A 183 -2.03 15.70 -0.67
CA ASN A 183 -2.17 15.10 -2.00
C ASN A 183 -0.85 14.51 -2.48
N GLY A 184 -0.90 13.32 -3.08
CA GLY A 184 0.14 12.82 -3.97
C GLY A 184 -0.15 13.21 -5.42
N SER A 185 0.87 13.15 -6.27
CA SER A 185 0.72 13.32 -7.72
C SER A 185 1.59 12.30 -8.43
N VAL A 186 1.08 11.71 -9.50
CA VAL A 186 1.86 10.84 -10.39
C VAL A 186 3.06 11.58 -11.01
N ALA A 187 3.02 12.91 -11.07
CA ALA A 187 4.14 13.74 -11.51
C ALA A 187 5.36 13.68 -10.56
N LEU A 188 5.22 13.08 -9.38
CA LEU A 188 6.31 12.85 -8.43
C LEU A 188 7.01 11.51 -8.64
N LEU A 189 6.44 10.63 -9.48
CA LEU A 189 7.07 9.37 -9.83
C LEU A 189 8.23 9.64 -10.77
N ASN A 190 9.42 9.18 -10.37
CA ASN A 190 10.60 9.17 -11.21
C ASN A 190 10.75 7.83 -11.95
N HIS A 191 10.19 6.75 -11.39
CA HIS A 191 10.31 5.40 -11.93
C HIS A 191 8.96 4.66 -11.94
N ILE A 192 8.66 4.01 -13.06
CA ILE A 192 7.58 3.02 -13.16
C ILE A 192 8.24 1.68 -13.47
N VAL A 193 8.05 0.70 -12.60
CA VAL A 193 8.48 -0.69 -12.79
C VAL A 193 7.23 -1.51 -13.07
N PHE A 194 7.21 -2.20 -14.20
CA PHE A 194 6.08 -3.01 -14.63
C PHE A 194 6.50 -4.46 -14.81
N MET A 195 5.67 -5.39 -14.34
CA MET A 195 5.86 -6.82 -14.49
C MET A 195 4.51 -7.51 -14.66
N ALA A 196 4.41 -8.36 -15.69
CA ALA A 196 3.26 -9.23 -15.91
C ALA A 196 3.69 -10.69 -15.72
N GLN A 197 3.15 -11.36 -14.70
CA GLN A 197 3.19 -12.82 -14.55
C GLN A 197 2.19 -13.49 -15.51
N GLU A 198 2.15 -14.82 -15.55
CA GLU A 198 1.36 -15.58 -16.54
C GLU A 198 0.10 -16.23 -15.95
N ASN A 199 -1.00 -16.17 -16.68
CA ASN A 199 -2.15 -17.10 -16.65
C ASN A 199 -2.80 -17.29 -15.27
N ARG A 200 -3.28 -16.22 -14.63
CA ARG A 200 -3.99 -16.29 -13.34
C ARG A 200 -5.21 -15.37 -13.31
N SER A 201 -6.37 -15.97 -13.09
CA SER A 201 -7.59 -15.21 -12.79
C SER A 201 -7.53 -14.57 -11.40
N PHE A 202 -8.35 -13.55 -11.19
CA PHE A 202 -8.36 -12.81 -9.94
C PHE A 202 -8.89 -13.66 -8.79
N ASP A 203 -10.02 -14.35 -8.98
CA ASP A 203 -10.58 -15.24 -7.96
C ASP A 203 -9.65 -16.40 -7.59
N HIS A 204 -8.89 -16.92 -8.56
CA HIS A 204 -7.96 -18.02 -8.32
C HIS A 204 -6.83 -17.63 -7.36
N TYR A 205 -6.38 -16.37 -7.36
CA TYR A 205 -5.30 -15.91 -6.49
C TYR A 205 -5.77 -15.06 -5.32
N PHE A 206 -6.72 -14.16 -5.52
CA PHE A 206 -7.13 -13.14 -4.56
C PHE A 206 -8.60 -13.26 -4.15
N GLY A 207 -9.33 -14.26 -4.64
CA GLY A 207 -10.73 -14.47 -4.28
C GLY A 207 -10.97 -14.60 -2.76
N ALA A 208 -9.99 -15.11 -2.02
CA ALA A 208 -10.03 -15.26 -0.56
C ALA A 208 -9.45 -14.07 0.23
N LEU A 209 -9.18 -12.91 -0.39
CA LEU A 209 -8.49 -11.78 0.27
C LEU A 209 -9.23 -11.25 1.51
N ARG A 210 -10.57 -11.24 1.49
CA ARG A 210 -11.37 -10.80 2.63
C ARG A 210 -11.24 -11.73 3.84
N GLU A 211 -11.06 -13.03 3.63
CA GLU A 211 -10.78 -13.97 4.71
C GLU A 211 -9.42 -13.68 5.34
N TYR A 212 -8.39 -13.44 4.52
CA TYR A 212 -7.07 -13.03 5.02
C TYR A 212 -7.15 -11.73 5.84
N TRP A 213 -7.94 -10.74 5.41
CA TRP A 213 -8.16 -9.51 6.19
C TRP A 213 -8.75 -9.79 7.57
N ALA A 214 -9.81 -10.62 7.62
CA ALA A 214 -10.45 -11.01 8.87
C ALA A 214 -9.48 -11.74 9.81
N GLN A 215 -8.62 -12.60 9.28
CA GLN A 215 -7.63 -13.36 10.05
C GLN A 215 -6.45 -12.52 10.55
N ASN A 216 -6.09 -11.44 9.84
CA ASN A 216 -4.90 -10.64 10.13
C ASN A 216 -5.20 -9.24 10.67
N GLY A 217 -6.47 -8.93 10.97
CA GLY A 217 -6.87 -7.68 11.60
C GLY A 217 -6.87 -6.46 10.67
N PHE A 218 -6.98 -6.68 9.35
CA PHE A 218 -7.24 -5.60 8.41
C PHE A 218 -8.72 -5.20 8.47
N ALA A 219 -9.00 -3.91 8.29
CA ALA A 219 -10.37 -3.44 8.18
C ALA A 219 -10.99 -4.00 6.89
N ASP A 220 -12.24 -4.47 6.99
CA ASP A 220 -13.01 -4.89 5.82
C ASP A 220 -13.28 -3.69 4.89
N GLN A 221 -13.23 -3.94 3.59
CA GLN A 221 -13.41 -2.95 2.53
C GLN A 221 -14.23 -3.56 1.39
N PRO A 222 -14.91 -2.74 0.56
CA PRO A 222 -15.52 -3.23 -0.66
C PRO A 222 -14.47 -3.94 -1.52
N PHE A 223 -14.73 -5.21 -1.82
CA PHE A 223 -13.86 -6.07 -2.59
C PHE A 223 -14.71 -7.17 -3.23
N ASP A 224 -14.59 -7.33 -4.54
CA ASP A 224 -15.32 -8.34 -5.30
C ASP A 224 -14.43 -9.57 -5.52
N GLY A 225 -14.39 -10.41 -4.50
CA GLY A 225 -13.78 -11.74 -4.57
C GLY A 225 -14.81 -12.84 -4.45
N LEU A 226 -14.33 -14.07 -4.32
CA LEU A 226 -15.15 -15.26 -4.14
C LEU A 226 -16.19 -15.09 -3.03
N ALA A 227 -17.47 -15.27 -3.41
CA ALA A 227 -18.60 -14.90 -2.59
C ALA A 227 -18.67 -15.62 -1.23
N GLN A 228 -18.10 -16.82 -1.10
CA GLN A 228 -18.03 -17.54 0.18
C GLN A 228 -17.22 -16.82 1.26
N PHE A 229 -16.39 -15.84 0.90
CA PHE A 229 -15.59 -15.04 1.83
C PHE A 229 -16.18 -13.66 2.10
N ASN A 230 -17.37 -13.36 1.56
CA ASN A 230 -18.08 -12.13 1.86
C ASN A 230 -18.58 -12.08 3.31
N ILE A 231 -18.95 -10.89 3.77
CA ILE A 231 -19.55 -10.66 5.09
C ILE A 231 -20.94 -10.03 4.88
N PRO A 232 -22.05 -10.77 5.06
CA PRO A 232 -22.12 -12.22 5.33
C PRO A 232 -21.69 -13.08 4.12
N ALA A 233 -21.32 -14.34 4.38
CA ALA A 233 -20.88 -15.26 3.34
C ALA A 233 -21.98 -15.52 2.31
N GLY A 234 -21.63 -15.42 1.04
CA GLY A 234 -22.48 -15.75 -0.10
C GLY A 234 -22.45 -17.24 -0.45
N ALA A 235 -23.14 -17.60 -1.53
CA ALA A 235 -23.10 -18.96 -2.05
C ALA A 235 -21.73 -19.28 -2.64
N ILE A 236 -21.26 -20.51 -2.43
CA ILE A 236 -20.04 -21.02 -3.07
C ILE A 236 -20.30 -21.09 -4.58
N PRO A 237 -19.52 -20.40 -5.42
CA PRO A 237 -19.68 -20.49 -6.87
C PRO A 237 -19.48 -21.90 -7.39
N THR A 238 -20.23 -22.29 -8.41
CA THR A 238 -20.17 -23.63 -9.02
C THR A 238 -20.19 -23.54 -10.53
N ASN A 239 -19.43 -24.40 -11.20
CA ASN A 239 -19.56 -24.67 -12.63
C ASN A 239 -20.27 -26.01 -12.85
N PRO A 240 -21.01 -26.22 -13.95
CA PRO A 240 -21.51 -27.53 -14.32
C PRO A 240 -20.36 -28.53 -14.52
N GLY A 241 -20.45 -29.72 -13.91
CA GLY A 241 -19.45 -30.77 -14.12
C GLY A 241 -19.70 -31.60 -15.37
N CYS A 242 -18.71 -32.40 -15.76
CA CYS A 242 -18.85 -33.33 -16.89
C CYS A 242 -19.88 -34.43 -16.63
N ASP A 243 -20.64 -34.76 -17.67
CA ASP A 243 -21.56 -35.90 -17.67
C ASP A 243 -20.81 -37.23 -17.43
N PRO A 244 -21.15 -38.01 -16.38
CA PRO A 244 -20.58 -39.34 -16.15
C PRO A 244 -20.83 -40.33 -17.30
N SER A 245 -21.84 -40.09 -18.14
CA SER A 245 -22.14 -40.90 -19.33
C SER A 245 -21.21 -40.63 -20.51
N SER A 246 -20.43 -39.54 -20.44
CA SER A 246 -19.42 -39.14 -21.43
C SER A 246 -18.01 -39.16 -20.83
N PRO A 247 -17.48 -40.35 -20.44
CA PRO A 247 -16.14 -40.46 -19.87
C PRO A 247 -15.06 -40.23 -20.93
N PRO A 248 -13.82 -39.89 -20.53
CA PRO A 248 -12.67 -39.84 -21.43
C PRO A 248 -12.52 -41.14 -22.24
N PRO A 249 -12.15 -41.07 -23.52
CA PRO A 249 -11.61 -39.91 -24.24
C PRO A 249 -12.66 -39.00 -24.88
N ASN A 250 -13.96 -39.26 -24.68
CA ASN A 250 -15.01 -38.40 -25.23
C ASN A 250 -14.93 -37.00 -24.62
N ASN A 251 -15.33 -35.97 -25.35
CA ASN A 251 -15.42 -34.61 -24.80
C ASN A 251 -16.38 -34.56 -23.59
N CYS A 252 -16.11 -33.63 -22.69
CA CYS A 252 -17.00 -33.25 -21.62
C CYS A 252 -18.30 -32.68 -22.23
N ASN A 253 -19.42 -33.04 -21.62
CA ASN A 253 -20.72 -32.47 -21.93
C ASN A 253 -21.23 -31.88 -20.61
N ALA A 254 -20.75 -30.67 -20.28
CA ALA A 254 -21.03 -30.08 -18.99
C ALA A 254 -22.50 -29.65 -18.90
N GLY A 255 -23.11 -29.81 -17.72
CA GLY A 255 -24.50 -29.42 -17.49
C GLY A 255 -25.56 -30.38 -18.07
N ALA A 256 -25.15 -31.52 -18.66
CA ALA A 256 -26.08 -32.56 -19.05
C ALA A 256 -26.78 -33.21 -17.83
N PRO A 257 -27.95 -33.86 -18.01
CA PRO A 257 -28.61 -34.57 -16.92
C PRO A 257 -27.70 -35.62 -16.27
N GLY A 258 -27.43 -35.46 -14.97
CA GLY A 258 -26.53 -36.35 -14.22
C GLY A 258 -25.15 -35.76 -13.95
N SER A 259 -24.80 -34.62 -14.57
CA SER A 259 -23.63 -33.82 -14.21
C SER A 259 -23.72 -33.34 -12.76
N THR A 260 -22.62 -33.50 -12.01
CA THR A 260 -22.49 -32.95 -10.65
C THR A 260 -21.79 -31.59 -10.72
N PRO A 261 -22.37 -30.50 -10.19
CA PRO A 261 -21.70 -29.21 -10.15
C PRO A 261 -20.37 -29.28 -9.40
N VAL A 262 -19.36 -28.58 -9.90
CA VAL A 262 -18.04 -28.45 -9.29
C VAL A 262 -17.99 -27.11 -8.56
N PRO A 263 -17.95 -27.09 -7.21
CA PRO A 263 -17.81 -25.85 -6.45
C PRO A 263 -16.40 -25.28 -6.59
N SER A 264 -16.22 -23.98 -6.34
CA SER A 264 -14.89 -23.43 -6.08
C SER A 264 -14.30 -24.06 -4.82
N PHE A 265 -13.02 -24.45 -4.84
CA PHE A 265 -12.37 -25.10 -3.69
C PHE A 265 -10.90 -24.69 -3.55
N HIS A 266 -10.40 -24.74 -2.32
CA HIS A 266 -8.99 -24.48 -2.04
C HIS A 266 -8.11 -25.60 -2.60
N LEU A 267 -7.10 -25.25 -3.40
CA LEU A 267 -6.18 -26.21 -3.99
C LEU A 267 -5.18 -26.73 -2.95
N LEU A 268 -5.03 -28.05 -2.88
CA LEU A 268 -4.04 -28.69 -2.01
C LEU A 268 -2.62 -28.68 -2.61
N THR A 269 -2.47 -28.31 -3.88
CA THR A 269 -1.21 -28.33 -4.61
C THR A 269 -0.89 -26.97 -5.19
N GLN A 270 0.37 -26.59 -5.17
CA GLN A 270 0.90 -25.34 -5.74
C GLN A 270 1.28 -25.49 -7.23
N CYS A 271 1.02 -26.66 -7.83
CA CYS A 271 1.27 -26.95 -9.24
C CYS A 271 -0.01 -27.46 -9.89
N ILE A 272 -0.46 -26.80 -10.96
CA ILE A 272 -1.61 -27.23 -11.75
C ILE A 272 -1.20 -27.46 -13.20
N GLU A 273 -1.97 -28.32 -13.88
CA GLU A 273 -1.86 -28.50 -15.33
C GLU A 273 -2.43 -27.27 -16.05
N ASN A 274 -1.89 -26.95 -17.21
CA ASN A 274 -2.31 -25.80 -17.99
C ASN A 274 -3.71 -25.97 -18.60
N PRO A 275 -4.71 -25.15 -18.22
CA PRO A 275 -5.95 -25.03 -18.98
C PRO A 275 -5.68 -24.27 -20.30
N SER A 276 -6.73 -24.03 -21.10
CA SER A 276 -6.62 -23.31 -22.37
C SER A 276 -7.23 -21.91 -22.24
N PRO A 277 -6.44 -20.84 -22.31
CA PRO A 277 -6.93 -19.46 -22.40
C PRO A 277 -7.15 -19.00 -23.86
N SER A 278 -7.35 -19.93 -24.81
CA SER A 278 -7.49 -19.52 -26.20
C SER A 278 -8.84 -18.86 -26.46
N TRP A 279 -8.90 -18.07 -27.53
CA TRP A 279 -10.11 -17.40 -27.99
C TRP A 279 -11.38 -18.26 -27.84
N ASN A 280 -11.43 -19.46 -28.42
CA ASN A 280 -12.63 -20.30 -28.37
C ASN A 280 -12.95 -20.74 -26.93
N GLU A 281 -11.97 -21.26 -26.19
CA GLU A 281 -12.19 -21.71 -24.82
C GLU A 281 -12.61 -20.55 -23.91
N SER A 282 -11.98 -19.38 -23.96
CA SER A 282 -12.36 -18.23 -23.13
C SER A 282 -13.79 -17.73 -23.41
N HIS A 283 -14.31 -17.89 -24.62
CA HIS A 283 -15.70 -17.54 -24.94
C HIS A 283 -16.69 -18.62 -24.45
N VAL A 284 -16.27 -19.89 -24.39
CA VAL A 284 -17.03 -20.96 -23.73
C VAL A 284 -17.04 -20.75 -22.22
N ASP A 285 -15.90 -20.43 -21.61
CA ASP A 285 -15.78 -20.11 -20.17
C ASP A 285 -16.78 -19.05 -19.75
N ARG A 286 -16.87 -17.97 -20.54
CA ARG A 286 -17.80 -16.86 -20.34
C ARG A 286 -19.27 -17.27 -20.44
N ASN A 287 -19.62 -18.11 -21.42
CA ASN A 287 -20.98 -18.63 -21.57
C ASN A 287 -20.97 -19.97 -22.32
N LEU A 288 -21.17 -21.04 -21.56
CA LEU A 288 -21.16 -22.42 -22.05
C LEU A 288 -22.18 -22.63 -23.17
N SER A 289 -23.42 -22.16 -22.95
CA SER A 289 -24.56 -22.41 -23.84
C SER A 289 -24.63 -21.50 -25.06
N ASN A 290 -24.10 -20.29 -24.97
CA ASN A 290 -24.19 -19.25 -26.00
C ASN A 290 -23.02 -18.26 -25.91
N GLN A 291 -21.91 -18.62 -26.54
CA GLN A 291 -20.65 -17.87 -26.53
C GLN A 291 -20.76 -16.42 -27.05
N ILE A 292 -21.75 -16.11 -27.91
CA ILE A 292 -21.96 -14.77 -28.47
C ILE A 292 -23.01 -13.93 -27.71
N SER A 293 -23.56 -14.47 -26.62
CA SER A 293 -24.57 -13.78 -25.80
C SER A 293 -24.01 -12.49 -25.19
N ALA A 294 -24.83 -11.45 -25.08
CA ALA A 294 -24.47 -10.27 -24.28
C ALA A 294 -24.37 -10.61 -22.78
N THR A 295 -25.07 -11.65 -22.33
CA THR A 295 -25.04 -12.13 -20.94
C THR A 295 -23.93 -13.17 -20.76
N ALA A 296 -23.04 -12.93 -19.80
CA ALA A 296 -22.08 -13.92 -19.32
C ALA A 296 -22.68 -14.73 -18.17
N THR A 297 -22.53 -16.05 -18.23
CA THR A 297 -22.97 -16.99 -17.19
C THR A 297 -21.79 -17.53 -16.38
N MET A 298 -20.57 -17.37 -16.88
CA MET A 298 -19.31 -17.80 -16.24
C MET A 298 -19.32 -19.30 -15.88
N ASP A 299 -19.92 -20.11 -16.77
CA ASP A 299 -20.31 -21.50 -16.52
C ASP A 299 -19.59 -22.53 -17.41
N GLY A 300 -18.54 -22.13 -18.16
CA GLY A 300 -17.85 -23.03 -19.10
C GLY A 300 -16.47 -23.56 -18.66
N PHE A 301 -15.88 -23.01 -17.60
CA PHE A 301 -14.51 -23.30 -17.16
C PHE A 301 -14.19 -24.79 -16.95
N VAL A 302 -15.14 -25.56 -16.41
CA VAL A 302 -14.93 -27.00 -16.19
C VAL A 302 -14.96 -27.77 -17.51
N GLU A 303 -15.82 -27.37 -18.46
CA GLU A 303 -15.89 -28.01 -19.77
C GLU A 303 -14.58 -27.83 -20.54
N THR A 304 -14.11 -26.59 -20.65
CA THR A 304 -12.91 -26.25 -21.43
C THR A 304 -11.66 -26.87 -20.84
N ALA A 305 -11.52 -26.88 -19.51
CA ALA A 305 -10.40 -27.51 -18.81
C ALA A 305 -10.42 -29.04 -18.98
N ALA A 306 -11.59 -29.67 -18.84
CA ALA A 306 -11.75 -31.11 -19.06
C ALA A 306 -11.41 -31.49 -20.50
N ASP A 307 -11.94 -30.75 -21.48
CA ASP A 307 -11.68 -31.00 -22.91
C ASP A 307 -10.22 -30.77 -23.28
N ASN A 308 -9.59 -29.75 -22.73
CA ASN A 308 -8.16 -29.55 -22.91
C ASN A 308 -7.34 -30.73 -22.35
N SER A 309 -7.65 -31.19 -21.14
CA SER A 309 -6.98 -32.32 -20.51
C SER A 309 -7.18 -33.62 -21.30
N ARG A 310 -8.42 -33.92 -21.72
CA ARG A 310 -8.76 -35.12 -22.49
C ARG A 310 -8.07 -35.16 -23.86
N ARG A 311 -8.02 -34.02 -24.58
CA ARG A 311 -7.30 -33.89 -25.86
C ARG A 311 -5.79 -34.10 -25.70
N ASN A 312 -5.23 -33.73 -24.55
CA ASN A 312 -3.80 -33.84 -24.26
C ASN A 312 -3.47 -35.01 -23.32
N ALA A 313 -4.34 -36.02 -23.20
CA ALA A 313 -4.09 -37.19 -22.35
C ALA A 313 -2.79 -37.93 -22.73
N SER A 314 -2.47 -38.01 -24.03
CA SER A 314 -1.22 -38.61 -24.53
C SER A 314 0.04 -37.81 -24.16
N GLN A 315 -0.13 -36.55 -23.78
CA GLN A 315 0.92 -35.66 -23.31
C GLN A 315 1.08 -35.71 -21.78
N GLY A 316 0.27 -36.50 -21.07
CA GLY A 316 0.39 -36.70 -19.62
C GLY A 316 -0.55 -35.84 -18.77
N TYR A 317 -1.53 -35.17 -19.37
CA TYR A 317 -2.60 -34.47 -18.64
C TYR A 317 -3.52 -35.47 -17.93
N THR A 318 -4.01 -35.08 -16.75
CA THR A 318 -4.73 -35.95 -15.82
C THR A 318 -6.03 -35.36 -15.28
N ASP A 319 -6.26 -34.04 -15.38
CA ASP A 319 -7.52 -33.42 -14.94
C ASP A 319 -8.68 -33.66 -15.93
N PHE A 320 -9.01 -34.92 -16.18
CA PHE A 320 -10.03 -35.25 -17.19
C PHE A 320 -11.45 -34.79 -16.84
N ASN A 321 -11.67 -34.28 -15.63
CA ASN A 321 -12.94 -33.71 -15.21
C ASN A 321 -12.89 -32.19 -15.03
N GLY A 322 -11.76 -31.55 -15.33
CA GLY A 322 -11.62 -30.09 -15.33
C GLY A 322 -11.76 -29.44 -13.95
N TYR A 323 -11.56 -30.18 -12.85
CA TYR A 323 -11.81 -29.66 -11.51
C TYR A 323 -10.85 -28.54 -11.12
N ARG A 324 -9.60 -28.58 -11.59
CA ARG A 324 -8.56 -27.60 -11.22
C ARG A 324 -8.90 -26.19 -11.70
N ALA A 325 -9.75 -26.04 -12.72
CA ALA A 325 -10.24 -24.73 -13.15
C ALA A 325 -11.02 -24.00 -12.05
N MET A 326 -11.69 -24.73 -11.15
CA MET A 326 -12.44 -24.18 -10.02
C MET A 326 -11.59 -24.04 -8.74
N GLY A 327 -10.31 -24.36 -8.81
CA GLY A 327 -9.39 -24.20 -7.70
C GLY A 327 -9.12 -22.74 -7.37
N TYR A 328 -8.87 -22.41 -6.11
CA TYR A 328 -8.31 -21.13 -5.68
C TYR A 328 -7.20 -21.33 -4.64
N TYR A 329 -6.37 -20.32 -4.47
CA TYR A 329 -5.36 -20.20 -3.43
C TYR A 329 -5.75 -19.13 -2.42
N ASP A 330 -5.24 -19.26 -1.19
CA ASP A 330 -5.49 -18.29 -0.12
C ASP A 330 -4.18 -17.74 0.47
N GLY A 331 -4.29 -16.97 1.56
CA GLY A 331 -3.14 -16.38 2.23
C GLY A 331 -2.20 -17.40 2.88
N THR A 332 -2.57 -18.68 2.98
CA THR A 332 -1.68 -19.75 3.46
C THR A 332 -0.72 -20.23 2.36
N ASP A 333 -1.11 -20.13 1.08
CA ASP A 333 -0.23 -20.45 -0.05
C ASP A 333 0.54 -19.23 -0.55
N LEU A 334 -0.13 -18.07 -0.66
CA LEU A 334 0.39 -16.87 -1.33
C LEU A 334 0.49 -15.67 -0.37
N ASN A 335 0.96 -15.90 0.86
CA ASN A 335 0.98 -14.89 1.93
C ASN A 335 1.62 -13.55 1.50
N TYR A 336 2.70 -13.57 0.72
CA TYR A 336 3.34 -12.32 0.28
C TYR A 336 2.40 -11.49 -0.60
N TYR A 337 1.73 -12.09 -1.58
CA TYR A 337 0.77 -11.40 -2.44
C TYR A 337 -0.43 -10.89 -1.66
N TYR A 338 -0.96 -11.68 -0.73
CA TYR A 338 -2.06 -11.25 0.15
C TYR A 338 -1.64 -10.07 1.03
N ALA A 339 -0.44 -10.11 1.60
CA ALA A 339 0.10 -9.01 2.39
C ALA A 339 0.27 -7.74 1.53
N MET A 340 0.82 -7.86 0.32
CA MET A 340 0.97 -6.72 -0.59
C MET A 340 -0.40 -6.14 -0.99
N ALA A 341 -1.34 -6.99 -1.41
CA ALA A 341 -2.68 -6.56 -1.81
C ALA A 341 -3.48 -5.89 -0.69
N SER A 342 -3.18 -6.23 0.58
CA SER A 342 -3.80 -5.64 1.76
C SER A 342 -3.18 -4.31 2.19
N ASN A 343 -1.94 -4.02 1.79
CA ASN A 343 -1.19 -2.82 2.20
C ASN A 343 -0.99 -1.81 1.06
N PHE A 344 -1.20 -2.22 -0.19
CA PHE A 344 -1.05 -1.38 -1.37
C PHE A 344 -2.35 -1.38 -2.19
N ALA A 345 -2.40 -0.51 -3.20
CA ALA A 345 -3.55 -0.43 -4.09
C ALA A 345 -3.70 -1.75 -4.87
N THR A 346 -4.89 -2.32 -4.83
CA THR A 346 -5.29 -3.52 -5.56
C THR A 346 -6.50 -3.19 -6.41
N SER A 347 -6.51 -3.62 -7.66
CA SER A 347 -7.67 -3.51 -8.54
C SER A 347 -8.32 -4.88 -8.69
N ASP A 348 -9.56 -5.00 -8.24
CA ASP A 348 -10.45 -6.14 -8.50
C ASP A 348 -11.27 -5.94 -9.80
N ARG A 349 -10.86 -4.98 -10.65
CA ARG A 349 -11.45 -4.66 -11.97
C ARG A 349 -10.37 -4.41 -13.01
N TRP A 350 -9.36 -5.26 -13.05
CA TRP A 350 -8.32 -5.26 -14.09
C TRP A 350 -8.53 -6.46 -15.02
N PHE A 351 -8.79 -6.20 -16.30
CA PHE A 351 -9.14 -7.23 -17.27
C PHE A 351 -8.09 -7.32 -18.38
N SER A 352 -7.85 -8.53 -18.87
CA SER A 352 -7.11 -8.71 -20.11
C SER A 352 -7.84 -7.99 -21.26
N PRO A 353 -7.13 -7.23 -22.12
CA PRO A 353 -7.75 -6.48 -23.21
C PRO A 353 -8.50 -7.36 -24.22
N VAL A 354 -8.07 -8.61 -24.38
CA VAL A 354 -8.71 -9.61 -25.24
C VAL A 354 -8.86 -10.92 -24.46
N MET A 355 -10.04 -11.55 -24.58
CA MET A 355 -10.30 -12.92 -24.11
C MET A 355 -9.57 -13.95 -24.98
N SER A 356 -8.25 -13.98 -24.87
CA SER A 356 -7.36 -14.93 -25.52
C SER A 356 -6.03 -15.00 -24.76
N ARG A 357 -5.06 -15.67 -25.36
CA ARG A 357 -3.78 -16.06 -24.79
C ARG A 357 -2.86 -14.87 -24.47
N THR A 358 -1.77 -15.18 -23.78
CA THR A 358 -0.61 -14.35 -23.44
C THR A 358 -0.20 -13.33 -24.50
N GLN A 359 0.05 -13.76 -25.74
CA GLN A 359 0.76 -12.94 -26.73
C GLN A 359 -0.06 -11.70 -27.14
N PRO A 360 -1.34 -11.81 -27.59
CA PRO A 360 -2.18 -10.64 -27.82
C PRO A 360 -2.26 -9.68 -26.63
N ASN A 361 -2.45 -10.19 -25.42
CA ASN A 361 -2.62 -9.33 -24.25
C ASN A 361 -1.34 -8.56 -23.90
N ARG A 362 -0.17 -9.16 -24.10
CA ARG A 362 1.11 -8.49 -23.89
C ARG A 362 1.48 -7.52 -25.01
N MET A 363 0.95 -7.71 -26.23
CA MET A 363 0.99 -6.65 -27.26
C MET A 363 0.23 -5.40 -26.79
N TYR A 364 -0.94 -5.56 -26.15
CA TYR A 364 -1.65 -4.43 -25.56
C TYR A 364 -0.86 -3.77 -24.42
N LEU A 365 -0.14 -4.54 -23.59
CA LEU A 365 0.72 -3.95 -22.56
C LEU A 365 1.85 -3.09 -23.16
N ALA A 366 2.39 -3.50 -24.31
CA ALA A 366 3.47 -2.78 -24.97
C ALA A 366 3.01 -1.61 -25.86
N ALA A 367 1.84 -1.70 -26.50
CA ALA A 367 1.42 -0.76 -27.55
C ALA A 367 -0.06 -0.35 -27.51
N ALA A 368 -0.82 -0.80 -26.51
CA ALA A 368 -2.27 -0.59 -26.40
C ALA A 368 -3.09 -1.12 -27.60
N THR A 369 -2.52 -2.01 -28.40
CA THR A 369 -3.18 -2.68 -29.53
C THR A 369 -2.53 -4.03 -29.81
N SER A 370 -3.32 -5.02 -30.24
CA SER A 370 -2.82 -6.25 -30.86
C SER A 370 -2.92 -6.19 -32.40
N GLN A 371 -3.36 -5.07 -32.97
CA GLN A 371 -3.67 -4.91 -34.40
C GLN A 371 -4.66 -5.98 -34.93
N GLY A 372 -5.60 -6.42 -34.08
CA GLY A 372 -6.58 -7.45 -34.41
C GLY A 372 -6.09 -8.90 -34.25
N HIS A 373 -4.88 -9.11 -33.74
CA HIS A 373 -4.41 -10.45 -33.42
C HIS A 373 -5.12 -10.99 -32.17
N VAL A 374 -5.65 -12.21 -32.28
CA VAL A 374 -6.13 -13.02 -31.15
C VAL A 374 -5.29 -14.29 -30.96
N TYR A 375 -4.30 -14.51 -31.83
CA TYR A 375 -3.27 -15.55 -31.72
C TYR A 375 -1.86 -14.94 -31.81
N PRO A 376 -0.80 -15.71 -31.48
CA PRO A 376 0.57 -15.26 -31.71
C PRO A 376 0.79 -14.88 -33.19
N PRO A 377 1.56 -13.81 -33.46
CA PRO A 377 1.82 -13.39 -34.82
C PRO A 377 2.67 -14.45 -35.52
N GLN A 378 2.45 -14.61 -36.83
CA GLN A 378 3.22 -15.57 -37.62
C GLN A 378 4.72 -15.22 -37.61
N PRO A 379 5.63 -16.20 -37.74
CA PRO A 379 7.06 -15.93 -37.81
C PRO A 379 7.40 -14.88 -38.88
N ASN A 380 8.22 -13.89 -38.51
CA ASN A 380 8.60 -12.74 -39.35
C ASN A 380 7.46 -11.78 -39.70
N SER A 381 6.30 -11.89 -39.05
CA SER A 381 5.26 -10.86 -39.05
C SER A 381 5.42 -9.98 -37.81
N PHE A 382 5.69 -8.69 -38.03
CA PHE A 382 5.93 -7.75 -36.93
C PHE A 382 4.88 -6.67 -36.89
N LEU A 383 4.41 -6.36 -35.69
CA LEU A 383 3.48 -5.25 -35.47
C LEU A 383 4.18 -3.92 -35.77
N SER A 384 3.46 -3.02 -36.42
CA SER A 384 3.93 -1.68 -36.78
C SER A 384 3.50 -0.61 -35.78
N ALA A 385 2.61 -0.96 -34.83
CA ALA A 385 2.14 -0.04 -33.81
C ALA A 385 3.33 0.50 -32.97
N PRO A 386 3.37 1.82 -32.69
CA PRO A 386 4.34 2.39 -31.78
C PRO A 386 4.19 1.77 -30.39
N THR A 387 5.30 1.33 -29.83
CA THR A 387 5.34 0.78 -28.47
C THR A 387 5.64 1.89 -27.48
N ILE A 388 5.28 1.71 -26.21
CA ILE A 388 5.65 2.64 -25.14
C ILE A 388 7.17 2.87 -25.09
N PHE A 389 7.99 1.85 -25.38
CA PHE A 389 9.45 1.98 -25.42
C PHE A 389 9.94 2.80 -26.61
N GLN A 390 9.26 2.74 -27.76
CA GLN A 390 9.54 3.62 -28.88
C GLN A 390 9.20 5.08 -28.54
N GLU A 391 8.08 5.32 -27.87
CA GLU A 391 7.69 6.66 -27.41
C GLU A 391 8.68 7.22 -26.37
N LEU A 392 9.11 6.39 -25.41
CA LEU A 392 10.12 6.75 -24.42
C LEU A 392 11.47 7.07 -25.08
N GLN A 393 11.89 6.26 -26.06
CA GLN A 393 13.08 6.51 -26.86
C GLN A 393 13.02 7.85 -27.59
N ASN A 394 11.88 8.17 -28.22
CA ASN A 394 11.67 9.42 -28.95
C ASN A 394 11.64 10.64 -28.01
N ALA A 395 11.10 10.46 -26.80
CA ALA A 395 11.05 11.49 -25.76
C ALA A 395 12.39 11.71 -25.04
N GLY A 396 13.41 10.87 -25.29
CA GLY A 396 14.68 10.93 -24.59
C GLY A 396 14.59 10.53 -23.11
N LEU A 397 13.55 9.77 -22.73
CA LEU A 397 13.38 9.24 -21.39
C LEU A 397 14.15 7.93 -21.24
N SER A 398 14.72 7.70 -20.06
CA SER A 398 15.48 6.47 -19.81
C SER A 398 14.53 5.30 -19.61
N TRP A 399 14.80 4.17 -20.27
CA TRP A 399 14.01 2.96 -20.14
C TRP A 399 14.88 1.71 -20.24
N LYS A 400 14.49 0.63 -19.58
CA LYS A 400 15.13 -0.68 -19.71
C LYS A 400 14.12 -1.82 -19.66
N ILE A 401 14.44 -2.90 -20.34
CA ILE A 401 13.79 -4.21 -20.21
C ILE A 401 14.78 -5.13 -19.49
N TYR A 402 14.34 -5.72 -18.40
CA TYR A 402 15.11 -6.62 -17.58
C TYR A 402 14.65 -8.06 -17.80
N VAL A 403 15.61 -8.92 -18.15
CA VAL A 403 15.37 -10.32 -18.51
C VAL A 403 16.12 -11.24 -17.56
N ASN A 404 15.47 -12.27 -17.05
CA ASN A 404 16.16 -13.30 -16.29
C ASN A 404 16.93 -14.23 -17.23
N SER A 405 18.25 -14.36 -17.04
CA SER A 405 19.12 -15.18 -17.86
C SER A 405 19.07 -16.68 -17.50
N ALA A 406 18.54 -17.04 -16.33
CA ALA A 406 18.53 -18.42 -15.86
C ALA A 406 17.79 -19.33 -16.84
N SER A 407 18.42 -20.45 -17.19
CA SER A 407 17.88 -21.49 -18.08
C SER A 407 17.51 -21.00 -19.49
N THR A 408 17.98 -19.82 -19.92
CA THR A 408 17.79 -19.29 -21.28
C THR A 408 18.92 -19.70 -22.25
N GLY A 409 20.08 -20.11 -21.70
CA GLY A 409 21.32 -20.30 -22.46
C GLY A 409 22.10 -18.99 -22.73
N CYS A 410 21.56 -17.83 -22.37
CA CYS A 410 22.25 -16.54 -22.45
C CYS A 410 23.16 -16.31 -21.25
N SER A 411 24.28 -15.63 -21.47
CA SER A 411 25.05 -15.01 -20.37
C SER A 411 24.27 -13.84 -19.78
N ASP A 412 24.45 -13.57 -18.49
CA ASP A 412 23.85 -12.43 -17.80
C ASP A 412 24.30 -11.07 -18.36
N THR A 413 25.44 -11.04 -19.06
CA THR A 413 25.99 -9.83 -19.70
C THR A 413 25.71 -9.74 -21.20
N ASP A 414 24.95 -10.70 -21.77
CA ASP A 414 24.68 -10.76 -23.22
C ASP A 414 23.29 -10.19 -23.54
N SER A 415 23.20 -8.86 -23.60
CA SER A 415 21.97 -8.14 -23.94
C SER A 415 21.36 -8.56 -25.28
N ALA A 416 22.17 -8.92 -26.27
CA ALA A 416 21.70 -9.33 -27.59
C ALA A 416 21.01 -10.70 -27.54
N CYS A 417 21.55 -11.64 -26.76
CA CYS A 417 20.90 -12.92 -26.49
C CYS A 417 19.63 -12.73 -25.67
N LEU A 418 19.70 -11.96 -24.58
CA LEU A 418 18.57 -11.71 -23.67
C LEU A 418 17.38 -11.04 -24.37
N ALA A 419 17.64 -10.17 -25.35
CA ALA A 419 16.57 -9.53 -26.13
C ALA A 419 15.68 -10.51 -26.91
N ASN A 420 16.09 -11.76 -27.12
CA ASN A 420 15.24 -12.80 -27.73
C ASN A 420 14.13 -13.29 -26.79
N PHE A 421 14.24 -13.01 -25.49
CA PHE A 421 13.27 -13.38 -24.46
C PHE A 421 12.39 -12.20 -24.05
N SER A 422 12.42 -11.12 -24.83
CA SER A 422 11.49 -10.01 -24.66
C SER A 422 10.47 -9.95 -25.79
N GLU A 423 9.25 -9.64 -25.41
CA GLU A 423 8.09 -9.61 -26.29
C GLU A 423 8.03 -8.36 -27.15
N ILE A 424 8.86 -7.37 -26.83
CA ILE A 424 9.08 -6.21 -27.68
C ILE A 424 9.48 -6.62 -29.10
N THR A 425 10.05 -7.81 -29.25
CA THR A 425 10.48 -8.38 -30.53
C THR A 425 9.33 -8.76 -31.46
N TRP A 426 8.09 -8.80 -31.00
CA TRP A 426 6.93 -8.91 -31.90
C TRP A 426 6.67 -7.62 -32.67
N PHE A 427 7.27 -6.51 -32.25
CA PHE A 427 7.14 -5.21 -32.91
C PHE A 427 8.34 -4.91 -33.82
N THR A 428 8.08 -4.15 -34.87
CA THR A 428 9.11 -3.64 -35.79
C THR A 428 10.18 -2.88 -35.01
N PHE A 429 9.79 -2.09 -34.01
CA PHE A 429 10.72 -1.38 -33.12
C PHE A 429 11.64 -2.33 -32.35
N GLY A 430 11.14 -3.45 -31.81
CA GLY A 430 11.97 -4.42 -31.10
C GLY A 430 12.96 -5.13 -32.03
N GLN A 431 12.59 -5.37 -33.30
CA GLN A 431 13.53 -5.88 -34.30
C GLN A 431 14.64 -4.86 -34.62
N GLN A 432 14.30 -3.57 -34.73
CA GLN A 432 15.28 -2.49 -34.91
C GLN A 432 16.21 -2.35 -33.70
N LEU A 433 15.67 -2.45 -32.48
CA LEU A 433 16.44 -2.47 -31.25
C LEU A 433 17.48 -3.60 -31.27
N LYS A 434 17.06 -4.82 -31.58
CA LYS A 434 17.94 -6.00 -31.66
C LYS A 434 19.02 -5.88 -32.73
N ALA A 435 18.70 -5.28 -33.87
CA ALA A 435 19.64 -5.10 -34.96
C ALA A 435 20.74 -4.06 -34.65
N ASN A 436 20.60 -3.27 -33.57
CA ASN A 436 21.56 -2.25 -33.16
C ASN A 436 22.27 -2.65 -31.85
N PRO A 437 23.53 -3.13 -31.91
CA PRO A 437 24.28 -3.57 -30.74
C PRO A 437 24.38 -2.54 -29.61
N SER A 438 24.51 -1.26 -29.95
CA SER A 438 24.62 -0.19 -28.95
C SER A 438 23.29 0.06 -28.24
N LEU A 439 22.18 0.06 -28.97
CA LEU A 439 20.86 0.28 -28.38
C LEU A 439 20.41 -0.92 -27.54
N VAL A 440 20.58 -2.15 -28.03
CA VAL A 440 20.21 -3.34 -27.25
C VAL A 440 21.05 -3.44 -25.97
N ALA A 441 22.35 -3.15 -26.04
CA ALA A 441 23.22 -3.12 -24.86
C ALA A 441 22.91 -1.98 -23.88
N GLN A 442 22.20 -0.93 -24.32
CA GLN A 442 21.76 0.16 -23.45
C GLN A 442 20.45 -0.18 -22.75
N HIS A 443 19.52 -0.82 -23.45
CA HIS A 443 18.13 -0.93 -23.03
C HIS A 443 17.67 -2.33 -22.61
N VAL A 444 18.39 -3.39 -22.98
CA VAL A 444 18.09 -4.75 -22.52
C VAL A 444 19.17 -5.21 -21.56
N GLN A 445 18.79 -5.54 -20.33
CA GLN A 445 19.71 -5.89 -19.25
C GLN A 445 19.24 -7.14 -18.53
N SER A 446 20.12 -7.76 -17.74
CA SER A 446 19.70 -8.89 -16.92
C SER A 446 18.89 -8.45 -15.71
N ILE A 447 18.17 -9.39 -15.12
CA ILE A 447 17.50 -9.20 -13.84
C ILE A 447 18.49 -8.92 -12.69
N THR A 448 19.76 -9.33 -12.82
CA THR A 448 20.82 -8.94 -11.88
C THR A 448 21.08 -7.44 -11.94
N GLN A 449 21.08 -6.85 -13.15
CA GLN A 449 21.22 -5.42 -13.32
C GLN A 449 20.03 -4.64 -12.75
N TYR A 450 18.80 -5.17 -12.80
CA TYR A 450 17.66 -4.56 -12.11
C TYR A 450 17.93 -4.43 -10.61
N ARG A 451 18.38 -5.51 -9.97
CA ARG A 451 18.69 -5.49 -8.53
C ARG A 451 19.79 -4.49 -8.20
N PHE A 452 20.82 -4.39 -9.05
CA PHE A 452 21.86 -3.39 -8.91
C PHE A 452 21.31 -1.96 -9.06
N ASP A 453 20.49 -1.72 -10.09
CA ASP A 453 19.94 -0.40 -10.38
C ASP A 453 19.00 0.08 -9.26
N ALA A 454 18.12 -0.81 -8.77
CA ALA A 454 17.22 -0.54 -7.66
C ALA A 454 17.96 -0.25 -6.36
N ALA A 455 19.00 -1.04 -6.04
CA ALA A 455 19.79 -0.85 -4.82
C ALA A 455 20.63 0.43 -4.82
N ASN A 456 21.05 0.91 -6.00
CA ASN A 456 21.94 2.08 -6.13
C ASN A 456 21.22 3.36 -6.58
N GLY A 457 19.90 3.33 -6.77
CA GLY A 457 19.14 4.50 -7.21
C GLY A 457 19.43 4.91 -8.66
N THR A 458 19.76 3.94 -9.51
CA THR A 458 20.06 4.13 -10.94
C THR A 458 19.01 3.48 -11.84
N LEU A 459 17.79 3.28 -11.33
CA LEU A 459 16.66 2.82 -12.12
C LEU A 459 16.35 3.79 -13.27
N PRO A 460 15.91 3.27 -14.43
CA PRO A 460 15.41 4.11 -15.52
C PRO A 460 14.06 4.74 -15.16
N ASN A 461 13.57 5.68 -15.98
CA ASN A 461 12.23 6.23 -15.80
C ASN A 461 11.14 5.17 -15.97
N VAL A 462 11.32 4.23 -16.90
CA VAL A 462 10.42 3.10 -17.09
C VAL A 462 11.22 1.79 -17.18
N ALA A 463 10.84 0.82 -16.37
CA ALA A 463 11.41 -0.51 -16.34
C ALA A 463 10.33 -1.54 -16.63
N LEU A 464 10.58 -2.44 -17.59
CA LEU A 464 9.81 -3.67 -17.75
C LEU A 464 10.63 -4.85 -17.25
N ILE A 465 10.03 -5.74 -16.48
CA ILE A 465 10.62 -7.01 -16.08
C ILE A 465 9.87 -8.13 -16.78
N GLU A 466 10.58 -8.92 -17.59
CA GLU A 466 10.03 -10.14 -18.18
C GLU A 466 9.89 -11.22 -17.10
N PRO A 467 8.83 -12.06 -17.12
CA PRO A 467 8.45 -12.97 -16.03
C PRO A 467 9.38 -14.19 -15.83
N ALA A 468 10.60 -14.18 -16.38
CA ALA A 468 11.58 -15.25 -16.18
C ALA A 468 11.12 -16.64 -16.65
N TYR A 469 10.48 -16.71 -17.82
CA TYR A 469 9.98 -17.94 -18.48
C TYR A 469 10.97 -19.12 -18.43
N GLY A 470 12.23 -18.88 -18.82
CA GLY A 470 13.25 -19.94 -18.86
C GLY A 470 13.48 -20.60 -17.50
N ALA A 471 13.31 -19.83 -16.43
CA ALA A 471 13.50 -20.28 -15.05
C ALA A 471 12.26 -20.93 -14.42
N ALA A 472 11.12 -20.97 -15.13
CA ALA A 472 9.82 -21.40 -14.60
C ALA A 472 9.42 -20.64 -13.32
N LEU A 473 9.61 -19.31 -13.33
CA LEU A 473 9.25 -18.38 -12.24
C LEU A 473 8.12 -17.40 -12.65
N ASP A 474 7.60 -17.60 -13.85
CA ASP A 474 6.53 -16.84 -14.50
C ASP A 474 5.13 -17.21 -13.97
N GLU A 475 5.07 -18.25 -13.15
CA GLU A 475 3.85 -18.83 -12.59
C GLU A 475 2.94 -19.47 -13.64
N HIS A 476 3.30 -19.53 -14.93
CA HIS A 476 2.47 -20.19 -15.93
C HIS A 476 2.15 -21.64 -15.51
N PRO A 477 0.88 -22.12 -15.59
CA PRO A 477 0.54 -23.50 -15.28
C PRO A 477 1.40 -24.51 -16.03
N THR A 478 1.55 -25.71 -15.48
CA THR A 478 2.47 -26.72 -16.02
C THR A 478 2.00 -27.24 -17.37
N VAL A 479 2.83 -27.08 -18.39
CA VAL A 479 2.63 -27.68 -19.72
C VAL A 479 3.30 -29.05 -19.76
N VAL A 480 2.52 -30.13 -19.74
CA VAL A 480 3.04 -31.52 -19.77
C VAL A 480 3.19 -31.99 -21.24
N PRO A 481 4.23 -32.78 -21.61
CA PRO A 481 5.39 -33.18 -20.81
C PRO A 481 6.59 -32.22 -20.95
N THR A 482 6.42 -31.13 -21.69
CA THR A 482 7.54 -30.29 -22.16
C THR A 482 8.04 -29.29 -21.11
N GLY A 483 7.25 -29.01 -20.08
CA GLY A 483 7.57 -28.09 -18.99
C GLY A 483 7.88 -28.82 -17.69
N SER A 484 8.82 -28.25 -16.93
CA SER A 484 8.94 -28.56 -15.51
C SER A 484 7.66 -28.13 -14.79
N PRO A 485 7.24 -28.82 -13.70
CA PRO A 485 6.17 -28.33 -12.86
C PRO A 485 6.47 -26.90 -12.40
N THR A 486 5.59 -25.96 -12.74
CA THR A 486 5.70 -24.57 -12.29
C THR A 486 4.96 -24.43 -10.97
N GLU A 487 5.72 -24.13 -9.92
CA GLU A 487 5.18 -23.90 -8.58
C GLU A 487 4.89 -22.41 -8.39
N ILE A 488 3.66 -22.07 -8.00
CA ILE A 488 3.26 -20.67 -7.78
C ILE A 488 4.05 -19.98 -6.67
N GLN A 489 4.52 -20.71 -5.65
CA GLN A 489 5.29 -20.14 -4.55
C GLN A 489 6.71 -19.77 -4.98
N ALA A 490 7.31 -20.49 -5.93
CA ALA A 490 8.60 -20.13 -6.50
C ALA A 490 8.51 -18.81 -7.29
N GLY A 491 7.44 -18.64 -8.09
CA GLY A 491 7.16 -17.39 -8.80
C GLY A 491 6.86 -16.23 -7.85
N ALA A 492 6.00 -16.43 -6.86
CA ALA A 492 5.74 -15.44 -5.81
C ALA A 492 7.00 -15.07 -5.02
N GLY A 493 7.87 -16.06 -4.76
CA GLY A 493 9.19 -15.87 -4.19
C GLY A 493 10.06 -14.96 -5.06
N TYR A 494 10.14 -15.22 -6.36
CA TYR A 494 10.85 -14.39 -7.32
C TYR A 494 10.34 -12.94 -7.33
N VAL A 495 9.04 -12.73 -7.48
CA VAL A 495 8.41 -11.39 -7.45
C VAL A 495 8.69 -10.68 -6.13
N SER A 496 8.60 -11.39 -5.00
CA SER A 496 8.91 -10.81 -3.69
C SER A 496 10.35 -10.29 -3.61
N THR A 497 11.32 -10.99 -4.23
CA THR A 497 12.71 -10.51 -4.25
C THR A 497 12.85 -9.21 -5.02
N LEU A 498 12.10 -9.04 -6.11
CA LEU A 498 12.15 -7.86 -6.96
C LEU A 498 11.52 -6.66 -6.24
N ILE A 499 10.30 -6.82 -5.73
CA ILE A 499 9.58 -5.77 -5.00
C ILE A 499 10.36 -5.37 -3.75
N ASN A 500 10.83 -6.33 -2.95
CA ASN A 500 11.61 -6.02 -1.75
C ASN A 500 12.94 -5.33 -2.08
N THR A 501 13.57 -5.63 -3.23
CA THR A 501 14.78 -4.91 -3.66
C THR A 501 14.46 -3.44 -3.94
N LEU A 502 13.34 -3.14 -4.60
CA LEU A 502 12.88 -1.77 -4.81
C LEU A 502 12.54 -1.08 -3.48
N MET A 503 11.77 -1.73 -2.61
CA MET A 503 11.35 -1.18 -1.32
C MET A 503 12.54 -0.81 -0.40
N ASN A 504 13.62 -1.58 -0.47
CA ASN A 504 14.84 -1.32 0.29
C ASN A 504 15.79 -0.33 -0.41
N GLY A 505 15.52 0.01 -1.67
CA GLY A 505 16.33 0.91 -2.48
C GLY A 505 15.98 2.39 -2.28
N PRO A 506 16.89 3.31 -2.63
CA PRO A 506 16.67 4.75 -2.50
C PRO A 506 15.56 5.30 -3.42
N SER A 507 15.22 4.57 -4.50
CA SER A 507 14.14 4.91 -5.43
C SER A 507 12.74 4.54 -4.93
N TRP A 508 12.60 3.83 -3.80
CA TRP A 508 11.27 3.44 -3.28
C TRP A 508 10.31 4.63 -3.13
N LYS A 509 10.84 5.76 -2.64
CA LYS A 509 10.07 6.98 -2.31
C LYS A 509 9.38 7.64 -3.52
N ASP A 510 9.82 7.34 -4.72
CA ASP A 510 9.39 7.96 -5.99
C ASP A 510 9.24 6.93 -7.11
N SER A 511 8.94 5.68 -6.76
CA SER A 511 8.67 4.60 -7.71
C SER A 511 7.25 4.06 -7.56
N ALA A 512 6.69 3.57 -8.65
CA ALA A 512 5.54 2.67 -8.64
C ALA A 512 5.97 1.31 -9.20
N PHE A 513 5.64 0.22 -8.48
CA PHE A 513 5.75 -1.13 -9.00
C PHE A 513 4.34 -1.63 -9.35
N ILE A 514 4.11 -1.97 -10.62
CA ILE A 514 2.85 -2.52 -11.11
C ILE A 514 3.08 -3.99 -11.39
N LEU A 515 2.49 -4.84 -10.56
CA LEU A 515 2.39 -6.28 -10.78
C LEU A 515 1.01 -6.59 -11.35
N THR A 516 0.98 -7.31 -12.47
CA THR A 516 -0.24 -7.83 -13.08
C THR A 516 0.01 -9.24 -13.60
N TRP A 517 -1.03 -9.84 -14.17
CA TRP A 517 -0.94 -11.01 -15.04
C TRP A 517 -1.33 -10.61 -16.46
N ASP A 518 -0.86 -11.36 -17.44
CA ASP A 518 -1.17 -11.17 -18.86
C ASP A 518 -2.62 -11.54 -19.19
N GLU A 519 -3.12 -12.65 -18.63
CA GLU A 519 -4.47 -13.18 -18.79
C GLU A 519 -4.85 -14.19 -17.67
N ALA A 520 -6.06 -14.77 -17.74
CA ALA A 520 -6.70 -15.55 -16.67
C ALA A 520 -6.32 -17.05 -16.61
N GLY A 521 -5.73 -17.62 -17.64
CA GLY A 521 -5.25 -19.00 -17.71
C GLY A 521 -6.33 -20.06 -17.97
N GLY A 522 -7.59 -19.67 -18.21
CA GLY A 522 -8.74 -20.58 -18.18
C GLY A 522 -9.10 -21.05 -16.76
N LEU A 523 -8.68 -20.27 -15.74
CA LEU A 523 -9.03 -20.48 -14.34
C LEU A 523 -10.26 -19.66 -13.98
N TYR A 524 -11.10 -20.19 -13.11
CA TYR A 524 -12.39 -19.61 -12.78
C TYR A 524 -12.25 -18.18 -12.26
N ASP A 525 -13.13 -17.32 -12.77
CA ASP A 525 -13.40 -16.00 -12.23
C ASP A 525 -14.91 -15.76 -12.31
N HIS A 526 -15.51 -15.24 -11.25
CA HIS A 526 -16.94 -14.94 -11.25
C HIS A 526 -17.26 -13.65 -12.01
N VAL A 527 -16.29 -12.75 -12.19
CA VAL A 527 -16.48 -11.46 -12.84
C VAL A 527 -16.28 -11.63 -14.33
N ALA A 528 -17.37 -11.49 -15.09
CA ALA A 528 -17.25 -11.47 -16.53
C ALA A 528 -16.47 -10.23 -16.99
N PRO A 529 -15.52 -10.39 -17.94
CA PRO A 529 -14.80 -9.25 -18.51
C PRO A 529 -15.73 -8.32 -19.30
N PHE A 530 -16.89 -8.78 -19.78
CA PHE A 530 -17.90 -7.96 -20.46
C PHE A 530 -19.31 -8.45 -20.11
N ASN A 531 -20.10 -7.59 -19.46
CA ASN A 531 -21.45 -7.97 -19.01
C ASN A 531 -22.62 -7.37 -19.80
N GLY A 532 -22.39 -6.50 -20.79
CA GLY A 532 -23.50 -5.77 -21.46
C GLY A 532 -24.37 -4.92 -20.51
N ASP A 533 -24.13 -5.00 -19.20
CA ASP A 533 -24.65 -4.15 -18.15
C ASP A 533 -23.95 -2.80 -18.24
N GLN A 534 -24.72 -1.74 -18.47
CA GLN A 534 -24.22 -0.38 -18.57
C GLN A 534 -23.62 0.15 -17.25
N SER A 535 -23.71 -0.59 -16.15
CA SER A 535 -23.13 -0.24 -14.85
C SER A 535 -21.61 -0.49 -14.76
N VAL A 536 -21.06 -1.41 -15.58
CA VAL A 536 -19.63 -1.64 -15.75
C VAL A 536 -19.32 -1.48 -17.24
N PRO A 537 -18.66 -0.39 -17.66
CA PRO A 537 -18.30 -0.22 -19.07
C PRO A 537 -17.60 -1.47 -19.58
N ALA A 538 -17.97 -1.92 -20.77
CA ALA A 538 -17.15 -2.84 -21.53
C ALA A 538 -15.67 -2.45 -21.37
N PRO A 539 -14.72 -3.39 -21.16
CA PRO A 539 -13.35 -3.12 -21.50
C PRO A 539 -13.45 -2.59 -22.92
N PRO A 540 -13.09 -1.31 -23.17
CA PRO A 540 -13.12 -0.82 -24.51
C PRO A 540 -12.33 -1.85 -25.31
N ASN A 541 -12.82 -2.25 -26.48
CA ASN A 541 -11.89 -2.71 -27.49
C ASN A 541 -10.90 -1.55 -27.61
N PRO A 542 -9.69 -1.61 -27.01
CA PRO A 542 -8.97 -0.39 -26.65
C PRO A 542 -8.57 0.37 -27.90
N ASP A 543 -8.39 -0.38 -28.99
CA ASP A 543 -8.06 0.11 -30.32
C ASP A 543 -9.24 0.09 -31.31
N GLY A 544 -10.36 -0.57 -30.97
CA GLY A 544 -11.55 -0.69 -31.82
C GLY A 544 -11.37 -1.62 -33.02
N ILE A 545 -10.31 -2.43 -33.06
CA ILE A 545 -9.96 -3.30 -34.19
C ILE A 545 -10.58 -4.69 -33.97
N PRO A 546 -11.35 -5.24 -34.94
CA PRO A 546 -11.88 -6.59 -34.84
C PRO A 546 -10.78 -7.66 -35.06
N PRO A 547 -10.96 -8.88 -34.53
CA PRO A 547 -10.07 -10.00 -34.82
C PRO A 547 -9.87 -10.25 -36.31
N ASN A 548 -8.63 -10.56 -36.74
CA ASN A 548 -8.28 -10.77 -38.14
C ASN A 548 -7.59 -12.12 -38.45
N ASP A 549 -7.39 -12.96 -37.43
CA ASP A 549 -6.67 -14.22 -37.50
C ASP A 549 -7.44 -15.40 -36.84
N MET A 550 -8.78 -15.31 -36.83
CA MET A 550 -9.69 -16.36 -36.31
C MET A 550 -9.77 -17.61 -37.20
#